data_AF-A0A925PJM8-F1
#
_entry.id   AF-A0A925PJM8-F1
#
_cell.length_a   1.000
_cell.length_b   1.000
_cell.length_c   1.000
_cell.angle_alpha   90.00
_cell.angle_beta   90.00
_cell.angle_gamma   90.00
#
_symmetry.space_group_name_H-M   'P 1'
#
loop_
_entity.id
_entity.type
_entity.pdbx_description
1 polymer ?
#
loop_
_entity_poly.entity_id
_entity_poly.type
_entity_poly.pdbx_seq_one_letter_code
_entity_poly.pdbx_strand_id
1 'polypeptide(L)'
;MLKKNLAFAAVIVGAVALLSLPALTTAAKSKPVAKVADDGRAKCYECHDEVKALKEGSRHAKLSCRTCHDKMDEHMKDPEKNKPVTIIDQALCGKCHKSQYESFFNVNHDGGARKEKGVPTGRSPMQDKLLAPYGFTIEHNEPRGHAFMVIDQFVVDRFQGGRFQFKDGWKGIEKTGKTWDVLTDKGKDYKLKETAMAGNPTCIQCKSSDHVLNWKFMGDKDPKAKWDRTSSIVDVAKDTNNPVGCIHCHDPHGTQPRVVRDGLIQAIERDTKDNIFSKDGKTDLKVISFRDGFRK
;
A
#
# COMPACT_ATOMS: atom_id res chain seq x y z
N MET A 1 -25.98 -52.20 -35.67
CA MET A 1 -26.70 -51.45 -34.63
C MET A 1 -25.85 -51.30 -33.36
N LEU A 2 -24.72 -50.58 -33.43
CA LEU A 2 -23.81 -50.37 -32.28
C LEU A 2 -23.15 -48.99 -32.25
N LYS A 3 -23.64 -48.02 -33.06
CA LYS A 3 -23.09 -46.66 -33.14
C LYS A 3 -24.07 -45.55 -32.76
N LYS A 4 -25.27 -45.89 -32.29
CA LYS A 4 -26.29 -44.91 -31.83
C LYS A 4 -26.47 -44.83 -30.31
N ASN A 5 -25.85 -45.73 -29.53
CA ASN A 5 -26.01 -45.76 -28.07
C ASN A 5 -24.86 -45.10 -27.28
N LEU A 6 -23.83 -44.58 -27.96
CA LEU A 6 -22.74 -43.83 -27.31
C LEU A 6 -22.99 -42.32 -27.23
N ALA A 7 -23.94 -41.79 -28.00
CA ALA A 7 -24.26 -40.35 -27.99
C ALA A 7 -25.16 -39.93 -26.81
N PHE A 8 -25.87 -40.87 -26.18
CA PHE A 8 -26.74 -40.56 -25.03
C PHE A 8 -26.05 -40.67 -23.66
N ALA A 9 -24.91 -41.36 -23.57
CA ALA A 9 -24.13 -41.45 -22.33
C ALA A 9 -23.25 -40.21 -22.07
N ALA A 10 -22.89 -39.46 -23.11
CA ALA A 10 -22.04 -38.26 -22.98
C ALA A 10 -22.80 -37.01 -22.51
N VAL A 11 -24.13 -36.96 -22.69
CA VAL A 11 -24.94 -35.77 -22.35
C VAL A 11 -25.39 -35.77 -20.89
N ILE A 12 -25.55 -36.94 -20.25
CA ILE A 12 -26.00 -37.01 -18.84
C ILE A 12 -24.83 -36.81 -17.85
N VAL A 13 -23.59 -37.13 -18.22
CA VAL A 13 -22.42 -36.87 -17.35
C VAL A 13 -22.00 -35.39 -17.40
N GLY A 14 -22.24 -34.69 -18.52
CA GLY A 14 -21.92 -33.26 -18.66
C GLY A 14 -22.86 -32.32 -17.89
N ALA A 15 -24.11 -32.71 -17.63
CA ALA A 15 -25.09 -31.86 -16.97
C ALA A 15 -25.05 -31.93 -15.43
N VAL A 16 -24.46 -32.98 -14.84
CA VAL A 16 -24.35 -33.12 -13.37
C VAL A 16 -23.02 -32.58 -12.82
N ALA A 17 -21.98 -32.46 -13.65
CA ALA A 17 -20.67 -31.94 -13.23
C ALA A 17 -20.55 -30.41 -13.21
N LEU A 18 -21.57 -29.67 -13.69
CA LEU A 18 -21.57 -28.19 -13.72
C LEU A 18 -22.40 -27.54 -12.59
N LEU A 19 -22.99 -28.33 -11.70
CA LEU A 19 -23.81 -27.83 -10.57
C LEU A 19 -23.12 -27.95 -9.19
N SER A 20 -21.83 -28.26 -9.15
CA SER A 20 -21.04 -28.37 -7.92
C SER A 20 -19.77 -27.53 -7.95
N LEU A 21 -19.84 -26.33 -8.53
CA LEU A 21 -18.94 -25.25 -8.12
C LEU A 21 -19.43 -24.75 -6.76
N PRO A 22 -18.70 -24.99 -5.65
CA PRO A 22 -19.01 -24.30 -4.41
C PRO A 22 -18.84 -22.81 -4.72
N ALA A 23 -19.94 -22.07 -4.70
CA ALA A 23 -19.89 -20.63 -4.61
C ALA A 23 -18.97 -20.32 -3.44
N LEU A 24 -17.78 -19.78 -3.72
CA LEU A 24 -16.90 -19.17 -2.73
C LEU A 24 -17.56 -17.86 -2.28
N THR A 25 -18.75 -17.96 -1.69
CA THR A 25 -19.30 -16.94 -0.81
C THR A 25 -18.47 -17.00 0.46
N THR A 26 -17.46 -16.15 0.58
CA THR A 26 -16.67 -15.95 1.80
C THR A 26 -17.45 -15.23 2.90
N ALA A 27 -18.79 -15.21 2.85
CA ALA A 27 -19.62 -14.95 4.01
C ALA A 27 -19.53 -16.16 4.95
N ALA A 28 -18.39 -16.29 5.64
CA ALA A 28 -18.26 -17.20 6.76
C ALA A 28 -19.40 -16.91 7.74
N LYS A 29 -20.27 -17.90 7.97
CA LYS A 29 -21.24 -17.86 9.07
C LYS A 29 -20.45 -17.47 10.33
N SER A 30 -20.81 -16.35 10.93
CA SER A 30 -20.17 -15.82 12.13
C SER A 30 -20.20 -16.89 13.21
N LYS A 31 -19.04 -17.46 13.53
CA LYS A 31 -18.89 -18.28 14.74
C LYS A 31 -19.24 -17.41 15.96
N PRO A 32 -19.80 -17.99 17.04
CA PRO A 32 -20.07 -17.25 18.26
C PRO A 32 -18.80 -16.51 18.69
N VAL A 33 -18.95 -15.22 19.02
CA VAL A 33 -17.85 -14.36 19.45
C VAL A 33 -17.23 -15.02 20.68
N ALA A 34 -16.04 -15.61 20.52
CA ALA A 34 -15.28 -16.11 21.66
C ALA A 34 -15.07 -14.95 22.62
N LYS A 35 -15.42 -15.13 23.91
CA LYS A 35 -15.29 -14.11 24.96
C LYS A 35 -13.87 -13.55 24.93
N VAL A 36 -13.74 -12.32 24.45
CA VAL A 36 -12.47 -11.60 24.42
C VAL A 36 -12.22 -11.11 25.85
N ALA A 37 -10.98 -11.24 26.33
CA ALA A 37 -10.62 -10.65 27.62
C ALA A 37 -10.87 -9.13 27.56
N ASP A 38 -11.42 -8.57 28.63
CA ASP A 38 -11.63 -7.12 28.70
C ASP A 38 -10.27 -6.42 28.71
N ASP A 39 -9.98 -5.70 27.63
CA ASP A 39 -8.78 -4.88 27.45
C ASP A 39 -9.12 -3.38 27.39
N GLY A 40 -10.31 -3.00 27.84
CA GLY A 40 -10.78 -1.62 27.89
C GLY A 40 -11.23 -1.05 26.53
N ARG A 41 -11.23 -1.84 25.45
CA ARG A 41 -11.62 -1.37 24.10
C ARG A 41 -13.03 -0.79 24.01
N ALA A 42 -13.93 -1.20 24.91
CA ALA A 42 -15.30 -0.70 24.93
C ALA A 42 -15.34 0.83 25.01
N LYS A 43 -14.42 1.43 25.79
CA LYS A 43 -14.26 2.89 25.89
C LYS A 43 -13.80 3.53 24.59
N CYS A 44 -12.92 2.85 23.84
CA CYS A 44 -12.48 3.34 22.54
C CYS A 44 -13.64 3.34 21.53
N TYR A 45 -14.52 2.35 21.62
CA TYR A 45 -15.66 2.20 20.73
C TYR A 45 -16.75 3.24 20.95
N GLU A 46 -16.78 3.95 22.08
CA GLU A 46 -17.71 5.06 22.30
C GLU A 46 -17.51 6.22 21.29
N CYS A 47 -16.31 6.34 20.71
CA CYS A 47 -15.97 7.37 19.71
C CYS A 47 -15.51 6.81 18.35
N HIS A 48 -15.33 5.49 18.23
CA HIS A 48 -14.73 4.85 17.05
C HIS A 48 -15.60 3.69 16.54
N ASP A 49 -16.83 4.01 16.16
CA ASP A 49 -17.83 3.03 15.70
C ASP A 49 -17.40 2.30 14.42
N GLU A 50 -16.74 2.97 13.48
CA GLU A 50 -16.24 2.33 12.25
C GLU A 50 -15.16 1.29 12.57
N VAL A 51 -14.31 1.58 13.57
CA VAL A 51 -13.27 0.64 14.03
C VAL A 51 -13.91 -0.55 14.73
N LYS A 52 -14.96 -0.33 15.55
CA LYS A 52 -15.73 -1.41 16.17
C LYS A 52 -16.33 -2.33 15.11
N ALA A 53 -17.04 -1.75 14.13
CA ALA A 53 -17.70 -2.48 13.06
C ALA A 53 -16.73 -3.32 12.22
N LEU A 54 -15.50 -2.86 12.03
CA LEU A 54 -14.45 -3.61 11.36
C LEU A 54 -13.83 -4.70 12.26
N LYS A 55 -13.52 -4.35 13.51
CA LYS A 55 -12.72 -5.20 14.40
C LYS A 55 -13.51 -6.36 14.98
N GLU A 56 -14.77 -6.14 15.37
CA GLU A 56 -15.61 -7.19 15.92
C GLU A 56 -15.89 -8.28 14.87
N GLY A 57 -15.77 -9.55 15.27
CA GLY A 57 -15.92 -10.68 14.35
C GLY A 57 -14.76 -10.94 13.38
N SER A 58 -13.76 -10.04 13.31
CA SER A 58 -12.58 -10.22 12.47
C SER A 58 -11.55 -11.22 13.03
N ARG A 59 -10.52 -11.54 12.24
CA ARG A 59 -9.38 -12.34 12.73
C ARG A 59 -8.49 -11.59 13.73
N HIS A 60 -8.56 -10.25 13.76
CA HIS A 60 -7.91 -9.41 14.77
C HIS A 60 -8.85 -9.03 15.92
N ALA A 61 -10.03 -9.64 16.03
CA ALA A 61 -10.99 -9.36 17.10
C ALA A 61 -10.40 -9.60 18.49
N LYS A 62 -9.43 -10.51 18.67
CA LYS A 62 -8.79 -10.75 19.97
C LYS A 62 -7.56 -9.89 20.23
N LEU A 63 -7.02 -9.22 19.22
CA LEU A 63 -5.81 -8.42 19.36
C LEU A 63 -6.11 -7.13 20.14
N SER A 64 -5.25 -6.71 21.05
CA SER A 64 -5.45 -5.47 21.81
C SER A 64 -5.19 -4.24 20.95
N CYS A 65 -5.90 -3.14 21.21
CA CYS A 65 -5.60 -1.83 20.61
C CYS A 65 -4.15 -1.40 20.91
N ARG A 66 -3.63 -1.75 22.11
CA ARG A 66 -2.27 -1.46 22.57
C ARG A 66 -1.18 -2.12 21.71
N THR A 67 -1.51 -3.10 20.89
CA THR A 67 -0.55 -3.71 19.97
C THR A 67 -0.03 -2.70 18.95
N CYS A 68 -0.90 -1.83 18.44
CA CYS A 68 -0.56 -0.87 17.40
C CYS A 68 -0.65 0.58 17.88
N HIS A 69 -1.40 0.86 18.95
CA HIS A 69 -1.62 2.22 19.45
C HIS A 69 -0.95 2.41 20.81
N ASP A 70 -0.21 3.52 20.93
CA ASP A 70 0.46 3.95 22.14
C ASP A 70 0.03 5.38 22.50
N LYS A 71 0.36 5.84 23.71
CA LYS A 71 -0.11 7.13 24.27
C LYS A 71 -1.63 7.30 24.25
N MET A 72 -2.34 6.19 24.48
CA MET A 72 -3.79 6.18 24.49
C MET A 72 -4.36 6.84 25.74
N ASP A 73 -3.65 6.82 26.86
CA ASP A 73 -4.15 7.38 28.11
C ASP A 73 -4.21 8.92 28.04
N GLU A 74 -3.27 9.57 27.34
CA GLU A 74 -3.32 11.00 27.03
C GLU A 74 -4.42 11.33 26.02
N HIS A 75 -4.60 10.48 25.00
CA HIS A 75 -5.69 10.61 24.02
C HIS A 75 -7.06 10.54 24.70
N MET A 76 -7.27 9.61 25.63
CA MET A 76 -8.55 9.48 26.35
C MET A 76 -8.87 10.68 27.26
N LYS A 77 -7.87 11.46 27.68
CA LYS A 77 -8.09 12.65 28.53
C LYS A 77 -8.46 13.89 27.74
N ASP A 78 -7.84 14.09 26.58
CA ASP A 78 -8.09 15.23 25.68
C ASP A 78 -7.85 14.78 24.23
N PRO A 79 -8.86 14.15 23.60
CA PRO A 79 -8.71 13.51 22.30
C PRO A 79 -8.49 14.50 21.15
N GLU A 80 -8.88 15.76 21.33
CA GLU A 80 -8.69 16.80 20.32
C GLU A 80 -7.24 17.27 20.24
N LYS A 81 -6.56 17.35 21.39
CA LYS A 81 -5.16 17.80 21.45
C LYS A 81 -4.16 16.66 21.35
N ASN A 82 -4.51 15.49 21.89
CA ASN A 82 -3.59 14.36 21.98
C ASN A 82 -3.99 13.28 20.97
N LYS A 83 -3.28 13.21 19.85
CA LYS A 83 -3.40 12.08 18.92
C LYS A 83 -2.61 10.89 19.47
N PRO A 84 -3.17 9.66 19.47
CA PRO A 84 -2.41 8.49 19.87
C PRO A 84 -1.29 8.22 18.87
N VAL A 85 -0.20 7.65 19.33
CA VAL A 85 0.85 7.14 18.45
C VAL A 85 0.32 5.87 17.79
N THR A 86 0.42 5.79 16.46
CA THR A 86 0.01 4.58 15.72
C THR A 86 1.20 3.97 15.01
N ILE A 87 1.55 2.76 15.42
CA ILE A 87 2.67 1.98 14.90
C ILE A 87 2.17 1.22 13.67
N ILE A 88 2.57 1.69 12.50
CA ILE A 88 2.21 1.11 11.19
C ILE A 88 3.39 0.43 10.48
N ASP A 89 4.51 0.30 11.19
CA ASP A 89 5.71 -0.37 10.71
C ASP A 89 5.42 -1.86 10.43
N GLN A 90 5.90 -2.36 9.29
CA GLN A 90 5.69 -3.75 8.86
C GLN A 90 6.27 -4.77 9.85
N ALA A 91 7.35 -4.41 10.56
CA ALA A 91 7.96 -5.27 11.57
C ALA A 91 7.00 -5.59 12.72
N LEU A 92 6.03 -4.71 13.02
CA LEU A 92 4.97 -5.00 13.99
C LEU A 92 4.13 -6.19 13.54
N CYS A 93 3.71 -6.21 12.28
CA CYS A 93 2.97 -7.33 11.69
C CYS A 93 3.82 -8.61 11.69
N GLY A 94 5.13 -8.49 11.42
CA GLY A 94 6.08 -9.60 11.40
C GLY A 94 6.20 -10.37 12.73
N LYS A 95 5.84 -9.76 13.87
CA LYS A 95 5.82 -10.46 15.17
C LYS A 95 4.83 -11.63 15.21
N CYS A 96 3.74 -11.56 14.44
CA CYS A 96 2.72 -12.61 14.35
C CYS A 96 2.61 -13.22 12.94
N HIS A 97 3.07 -12.51 11.91
CA HIS A 97 3.00 -12.88 10.49
C HIS A 97 4.40 -12.99 9.89
N LYS A 98 5.26 -13.76 10.55
CA LYS A 98 6.69 -13.85 10.22
C LYS A 98 6.94 -14.26 8.77
N SER A 99 6.25 -15.28 8.26
CA SER A 99 6.46 -15.75 6.89
C SER A 99 6.05 -14.72 5.84
N GLN A 100 4.95 -14.00 6.05
CA GLN A 100 4.51 -12.92 5.16
C GLN A 100 5.49 -11.75 5.18
N TYR A 101 5.99 -11.39 6.37
CA TYR A 101 6.98 -10.32 6.52
C TYR A 101 8.31 -10.69 5.85
N GLU A 102 8.86 -11.87 6.14
CA GLU A 102 10.14 -12.32 5.57
C GLU A 102 10.06 -12.49 4.05
N SER A 103 8.96 -13.04 3.53
CA SER A 103 8.78 -13.19 2.08
C SER A 103 8.63 -11.85 1.35
N PHE A 104 8.04 -10.82 1.97
CA PHE A 104 7.98 -9.48 1.39
C PHE A 104 9.37 -8.85 1.17
N PHE A 105 10.31 -9.13 2.08
CA PHE A 105 11.69 -8.64 2.00
C PHE A 105 12.64 -9.59 1.29
N ASN A 106 12.16 -10.74 0.79
CA ASN A 106 12.98 -11.64 0.01
C ASN A 106 13.33 -11.02 -1.34
N VAL A 107 14.62 -10.91 -1.64
CA VAL A 107 15.12 -10.23 -2.85
C VAL A 107 15.20 -11.24 -3.98
N ASN A 108 14.51 -10.93 -5.09
CA ASN A 108 14.73 -11.62 -6.36
C ASN A 108 15.87 -10.91 -7.11
N HIS A 109 17.00 -11.60 -7.26
CA HIS A 109 18.19 -11.07 -7.94
C HIS A 109 18.16 -11.22 -9.46
N ASP A 110 17.26 -12.04 -10.02
CA ASP A 110 17.20 -12.31 -11.47
C ASP A 110 16.83 -11.06 -12.29
N GLY A 111 16.07 -10.13 -11.70
CA GLY A 111 15.68 -8.88 -12.35
C GLY A 111 16.80 -7.84 -12.44
N GLY A 112 17.86 -7.99 -11.64
CA GLY A 112 18.90 -6.99 -11.46
C GLY A 112 18.42 -5.67 -10.83
N ALA A 113 19.34 -4.73 -10.67
CA ALA A 113 19.07 -3.39 -10.16
C ALA A 113 19.52 -2.33 -11.17
N ARG A 114 18.84 -1.18 -11.17
CA ARG A 114 19.15 0.01 -12.01
C ARG A 114 19.37 -0.32 -13.50
N LYS A 115 18.49 -1.14 -14.06
CA LYS A 115 18.51 -1.52 -15.47
C LYS A 115 17.72 -0.52 -16.32
N GLU A 116 18.43 0.39 -16.98
CA GLU A 116 17.82 1.44 -17.83
C GLU A 116 16.99 0.85 -18.99
N LYS A 117 15.81 1.41 -19.24
CA LYS A 117 14.91 0.94 -20.31
C LYS A 117 15.24 1.52 -21.68
N GLY A 118 15.90 2.68 -21.73
CA GLY A 118 16.27 3.43 -22.93
C GLY A 118 17.44 2.87 -23.74
N VAL A 119 18.03 1.74 -23.36
CA VAL A 119 19.17 1.13 -24.04
C VAL A 119 18.75 0.17 -25.17
N PRO A 120 19.63 -0.19 -26.12
CA PRO A 120 19.28 -1.07 -27.25
C PRO A 120 18.63 -2.42 -26.87
N THR A 121 19.01 -2.97 -25.72
CA THR A 121 18.47 -4.22 -25.16
C THR A 121 17.35 -4.01 -24.14
N GLY A 122 17.00 -2.76 -23.88
CA GLY A 122 15.98 -2.36 -22.91
C GLY A 122 14.57 -2.44 -23.50
N ARG A 123 13.59 -2.12 -22.66
CA ARG A 123 12.17 -2.17 -23.04
C ARG A 123 11.77 -1.14 -24.09
N SER A 124 12.53 -0.05 -24.22
CA SER A 124 12.21 1.06 -25.12
C SER A 124 13.49 1.65 -25.72
N PRO A 125 14.11 1.01 -26.73
CA PRO A 125 15.41 1.42 -27.28
C PRO A 125 15.52 2.86 -27.81
N MET A 126 14.39 3.51 -28.14
CA MET A 126 14.34 4.90 -28.59
C MET A 126 13.66 5.83 -27.56
N GLN A 127 13.65 5.45 -26.27
CA GLN A 127 12.98 6.17 -25.19
C GLN A 127 13.33 7.67 -25.17
N ASP A 128 14.60 8.00 -25.29
CA ASP A 128 15.06 9.39 -25.19
C ASP A 128 14.49 10.25 -26.31
N LYS A 129 14.44 9.71 -27.54
CA LYS A 129 13.86 10.42 -28.69
C LYS A 129 12.34 10.57 -28.58
N LEU A 130 11.66 9.55 -28.05
CA LEU A 130 10.19 9.52 -27.97
C LEU A 130 9.62 10.31 -26.79
N LEU A 131 10.36 10.37 -25.68
CA LEU A 131 9.91 11.01 -24.44
C LEU A 131 10.47 12.41 -24.23
N ALA A 132 11.43 12.88 -25.03
CA ALA A 132 11.95 14.24 -24.90
C ALA A 132 10.82 15.28 -24.96
N PRO A 133 10.80 16.30 -24.07
CA PRO A 133 11.81 16.64 -23.05
C PRO A 133 11.48 16.13 -21.62
N TYR A 134 10.70 15.05 -21.48
CA TYR A 134 10.19 14.59 -20.19
C TYR A 134 11.28 14.01 -19.29
N GLY A 135 11.20 14.22 -17.97
CA GLY A 135 12.23 13.79 -17.01
C GLY A 135 12.53 12.28 -16.94
N PHE A 136 11.74 11.45 -17.63
CA PHE A 136 12.03 10.02 -17.79
C PHE A 136 13.20 9.75 -18.75
N THR A 137 13.61 10.73 -19.58
CA THR A 137 14.83 10.64 -20.40
C THR A 137 16.11 10.81 -19.58
N ILE A 138 16.00 11.16 -18.29
CA ILE A 138 17.16 11.24 -17.38
C ILE A 138 17.53 9.85 -16.86
N GLU A 139 16.55 9.12 -16.34
CA GLU A 139 16.70 7.73 -15.92
C GLU A 139 15.31 7.12 -15.82
N HIS A 140 15.11 5.93 -16.39
CA HIS A 140 13.89 5.14 -16.26
C HIS A 140 14.21 3.64 -16.26
N ASN A 141 14.50 3.11 -15.08
CA ASN A 141 14.81 1.70 -14.92
C ASN A 141 13.59 0.78 -15.00
N GLU A 142 13.85 -0.49 -15.33
CA GLU A 142 12.97 -1.61 -15.06
C GLU A 142 12.72 -1.74 -13.53
N PRO A 143 11.53 -2.22 -13.12
CA PRO A 143 11.20 -2.38 -11.71
C PRO A 143 11.97 -3.57 -11.10
N ARG A 144 12.21 -3.48 -9.79
CA ARG A 144 12.66 -4.60 -8.95
C ARG A 144 11.74 -4.79 -7.74
N GLY A 145 12.15 -5.63 -6.79
CA GLY A 145 11.34 -6.04 -5.64
C GLY A 145 10.77 -4.87 -4.82
N HIS A 146 9.60 -5.09 -4.23
CA HIS A 146 8.85 -4.07 -3.48
C HIS A 146 9.62 -3.49 -2.29
N ALA A 147 10.52 -4.25 -1.68
CA ALA A 147 11.37 -3.79 -0.58
C ALA A 147 12.21 -2.54 -0.93
N PHE A 148 12.49 -2.31 -2.22
CA PHE A 148 13.32 -1.20 -2.68
C PHE A 148 12.54 0.03 -3.13
N MET A 149 11.21 -0.02 -3.22
CA MET A 149 10.46 0.98 -3.99
C MET A 149 10.60 2.43 -3.50
N VAL A 150 10.81 2.65 -2.20
CA VAL A 150 11.09 4.00 -1.65
C VAL A 150 12.54 4.37 -1.87
N ILE A 151 13.45 3.46 -1.56
CA ILE A 151 14.90 3.65 -1.75
C ILE A 151 15.19 4.03 -3.21
N ASP A 152 14.69 3.24 -4.16
CA ASP A 152 14.82 3.47 -5.59
C ASP A 152 14.15 4.77 -6.03
N GLN A 153 12.97 5.07 -5.50
CA GLN A 153 12.30 6.34 -5.81
C GLN A 153 13.15 7.55 -5.40
N PHE A 154 13.91 7.46 -4.32
CA PHE A 154 14.71 8.57 -3.81
C PHE A 154 16.05 8.73 -4.52
N VAL A 155 16.70 7.62 -4.88
CA VAL A 155 18.03 7.64 -5.52
C VAL A 155 18.00 7.72 -7.04
N VAL A 156 16.84 7.57 -7.67
CA VAL A 156 16.72 7.70 -9.12
C VAL A 156 16.98 9.15 -9.56
N ASP A 157 17.79 9.32 -10.60
CA ASP A 157 18.37 10.57 -11.06
C ASP A 157 17.31 11.58 -11.51
N ARG A 158 16.12 11.09 -11.89
CA ARG A 158 14.98 11.95 -12.24
C ARG A 158 14.22 12.54 -11.05
N PHE A 159 14.46 12.07 -9.81
CA PHE A 159 13.61 12.41 -8.68
C PHE A 159 13.97 13.76 -8.04
N GLN A 160 15.17 13.89 -7.46
CA GLN A 160 15.53 15.06 -6.66
C GLN A 160 17.00 15.46 -6.84
N GLY A 161 17.48 15.57 -8.07
CA GLY A 161 18.80 16.14 -8.38
C GLY A 161 19.99 15.32 -7.86
N GLY A 162 19.80 14.03 -7.58
CA GLY A 162 20.79 13.20 -6.90
C GLY A 162 20.98 13.50 -5.40
N ARG A 163 20.07 14.25 -4.77
CA ARG A 163 20.18 14.64 -3.35
C ARG A 163 20.23 13.46 -2.38
N PHE A 164 19.44 12.43 -2.62
CA PHE A 164 19.41 11.23 -1.79
C PHE A 164 20.28 10.16 -2.43
N GLN A 165 21.24 9.63 -1.68
CA GLN A 165 22.23 8.69 -2.19
C GLN A 165 22.44 7.56 -1.18
N PHE A 166 22.92 6.41 -1.64
CA PHE A 166 23.31 5.31 -0.76
C PHE A 166 24.48 5.71 0.15
N LYS A 167 24.40 5.36 1.44
CA LYS A 167 25.48 5.64 2.41
C LYS A 167 26.80 4.99 2.00
N ASP A 168 26.76 3.75 1.51
CA ASP A 168 27.93 2.98 1.11
C ASP A 168 28.25 3.10 -0.40
N GLY A 169 27.72 4.13 -1.05
CA GLY A 169 27.71 4.23 -2.51
C GLY A 169 27.01 3.02 -3.13
N TRP A 170 27.48 2.59 -4.30
CA TRP A 170 26.85 1.49 -5.05
C TRP A 170 26.81 0.14 -4.33
N LYS A 171 27.63 -0.07 -3.30
CA LYS A 171 27.55 -1.27 -2.45
C LYS A 171 26.22 -1.35 -1.68
N GLY A 172 25.53 -0.22 -1.53
CA GLY A 172 24.22 -0.14 -0.89
C GLY A 172 23.04 -0.54 -1.78
N ILE A 173 23.25 -0.82 -3.07
CA ILE A 173 22.14 -1.01 -4.02
C ILE A 173 21.22 -2.18 -3.65
N GLU A 174 21.76 -3.24 -3.04
CA GLU A 174 21.00 -4.41 -2.59
C GLU A 174 20.50 -4.31 -1.14
N LYS A 175 20.80 -3.21 -0.42
CA LYS A 175 20.37 -3.06 0.97
C LYS A 175 18.88 -2.73 1.06
N THR A 176 18.18 -3.51 1.87
CA THR A 176 16.78 -3.28 2.26
C THR A 176 16.70 -2.80 3.71
N GLY A 177 15.51 -2.39 4.15
CA GLY A 177 15.26 -1.92 5.51
C GLY A 177 14.66 -0.52 5.52
N LYS A 178 14.82 0.20 6.63
CA LYS A 178 14.35 1.59 6.70
C LYS A 178 15.18 2.46 5.76
N THR A 179 14.48 3.35 5.07
CA THR A 179 15.02 4.19 4.01
C THR A 179 16.26 4.95 4.47
N TRP A 180 16.20 5.57 5.65
CA TRP A 180 17.30 6.39 6.19
C TRP A 180 18.37 5.59 6.93
N ASP A 181 18.20 4.28 7.09
CA ASP A 181 19.30 3.39 7.48
C ASP A 181 20.22 3.14 6.27
N VAL A 182 19.65 3.12 5.06
CA VAL A 182 20.34 2.83 3.79
C VAL A 182 20.81 4.09 3.06
N LEU A 183 20.02 5.17 3.12
CA LEU A 183 20.25 6.41 2.37
C LEU A 183 20.76 7.55 3.24
N THR A 184 21.40 8.51 2.60
CA THR A 184 21.80 9.80 3.18
C THR A 184 21.26 10.96 2.36
N ASP A 185 20.96 12.07 3.04
CA ASP A 185 20.64 13.36 2.42
C ASP A 185 21.92 14.18 2.25
N LYS A 186 22.32 14.43 1.00
CA LYS A 186 23.53 15.21 0.68
C LYS A 186 23.34 16.73 0.84
N GLY A 187 22.12 17.19 1.13
CA GLY A 187 21.79 18.60 1.32
C GLY A 187 21.27 19.27 0.05
N LYS A 188 20.75 20.47 0.21
CA LYS A 188 20.11 21.25 -0.88
C LYS A 188 21.08 21.71 -1.97
N ASP A 189 22.35 21.90 -1.61
CA ASP A 189 23.38 22.43 -2.51
C ASP A 189 24.08 21.32 -3.31
N TYR A 190 23.84 20.05 -2.94
CA TYR A 190 24.35 18.91 -3.68
C TYR A 190 23.49 18.65 -4.92
N LYS A 191 24.13 18.64 -6.09
CA LYS A 191 23.49 18.36 -7.36
C LYS A 191 24.42 17.54 -8.24
N LEU A 192 23.96 16.37 -8.67
CA LEU A 192 24.63 15.60 -9.71
C LEU A 192 24.34 16.19 -11.09
N LYS A 193 25.32 16.09 -12.01
CA LYS A 193 25.09 16.39 -13.43
C LYS A 193 24.11 15.36 -14.02
N GLU A 194 23.38 15.76 -15.06
CA GLU A 194 22.37 14.91 -15.72
C GLU A 194 21.33 14.34 -14.75
N THR A 195 20.74 15.20 -13.91
CA THR A 195 19.64 14.84 -13.00
C THR A 195 18.46 15.80 -13.14
N ALA A 196 17.27 15.36 -12.71
CA ALA A 196 16.06 16.18 -12.67
C ALA A 196 15.42 16.22 -11.26
N MET A 197 14.46 17.12 -11.10
CA MET A 197 13.71 17.34 -9.85
C MET A 197 12.21 17.06 -10.07
N ALA A 198 11.86 15.88 -10.60
CA ALA A 198 10.48 15.53 -10.92
C ALA A 198 9.67 15.03 -9.69
N GLY A 199 10.33 14.85 -8.54
CA GLY A 199 9.70 14.38 -7.31
C GLY A 199 8.64 15.33 -6.78
N ASN A 200 7.51 14.76 -6.36
CA ASN A 200 6.46 15.49 -5.64
C ASN A 200 5.76 14.57 -4.62
N PRO A 201 5.03 15.11 -3.64
CA PRO A 201 4.43 14.32 -2.57
C PRO A 201 3.48 13.21 -3.06
N THR A 202 2.80 13.42 -4.18
CA THR A 202 1.88 12.42 -4.76
C THR A 202 2.61 11.15 -5.17
N CYS A 203 3.87 11.24 -5.61
CA CYS A 203 4.68 10.08 -5.96
C CYS A 203 4.79 9.09 -4.79
N ILE A 204 4.86 9.59 -3.55
CA ILE A 204 5.11 8.78 -2.35
C ILE A 204 3.91 7.92 -1.98
N GLN A 205 2.70 8.31 -2.38
CA GLN A 205 1.47 7.56 -2.10
C GLN A 205 1.43 6.18 -2.77
N CYS A 206 2.27 5.94 -3.79
CA CYS A 206 2.45 4.63 -4.41
C CYS A 206 3.69 3.88 -3.89
N LYS A 207 4.45 4.46 -2.96
CA LYS A 207 5.73 3.93 -2.47
C LYS A 207 5.71 3.54 -1.02
N SER A 208 4.94 4.23 -0.19
CA SER A 208 4.92 4.04 1.25
C SER A 208 3.49 4.09 1.81
N SER A 209 3.30 3.46 2.96
CA SER A 209 2.09 3.59 3.77
C SER A 209 2.30 4.50 5.00
N ASP A 210 3.49 5.05 5.21
CA ASP A 210 3.82 5.81 6.43
C ASP A 210 2.93 7.04 6.64
N HIS A 211 2.45 7.63 5.54
CA HIS A 211 1.67 8.87 5.57
C HIS A 211 0.16 8.66 5.64
N VAL A 212 -0.32 7.42 5.78
CA VAL A 212 -1.75 7.09 5.67
C VAL A 212 -2.65 7.85 6.66
N LEU A 213 -2.12 8.25 7.83
CA LEU A 213 -2.86 9.02 8.84
C LEU A 213 -2.61 10.54 8.77
N ASN A 214 -1.67 10.95 7.92
CA ASN A 214 -1.11 12.30 7.84
C ASN A 214 -1.36 12.98 6.48
N TRP A 215 -1.96 12.26 5.52
CA TRP A 215 -2.30 12.69 4.18
C TRP A 215 -3.81 12.61 3.97
N LYS A 216 -4.49 13.75 3.81
CA LYS A 216 -5.94 13.75 3.55
C LYS A 216 -6.25 13.05 2.23
N PHE A 217 -7.44 12.49 2.08
CA PHE A 217 -7.94 11.95 0.81
C PHE A 217 -7.65 12.91 -0.35
N MET A 218 -7.07 12.36 -1.42
CA MET A 218 -6.51 13.05 -2.59
C MET A 218 -5.29 13.93 -2.35
N GLY A 219 -4.91 14.21 -1.10
CA GLY A 219 -3.84 15.14 -0.74
C GLY A 219 -4.28 16.60 -0.75
N ASP A 220 -5.55 16.85 -0.46
CA ASP A 220 -6.07 18.21 -0.30
C ASP A 220 -5.53 18.87 0.97
N LYS A 221 -5.38 20.21 0.93
CA LYS A 221 -4.96 20.98 2.09
C LYS A 221 -5.97 20.82 3.22
N ASP A 222 -5.46 20.52 4.41
CA ASP A 222 -6.28 20.35 5.61
C ASP A 222 -5.44 20.61 6.86
N PRO A 223 -5.93 21.37 7.85
CA PRO A 223 -5.19 21.60 9.11
C PRO A 223 -4.83 20.32 9.88
N LYS A 224 -5.57 19.23 9.66
CA LYS A 224 -5.34 17.92 10.29
C LYS A 224 -4.33 17.06 9.52
N ALA A 225 -3.93 17.44 8.31
CA ALA A 225 -2.93 16.77 7.49
C ALA A 225 -1.56 17.40 7.72
N LYS A 226 -0.53 16.56 7.89
CA LYS A 226 0.86 17.01 7.93
C LYS A 226 1.39 17.27 6.52
N TRP A 227 0.94 16.47 5.55
CA TRP A 227 1.39 16.48 4.17
C TRP A 227 0.22 16.60 3.20
N ASP A 228 0.44 17.34 2.13
CA ASP A 228 -0.48 17.52 1.00
C ASP A 228 0.30 17.59 -0.33
N ARG A 229 -0.40 17.68 -1.46
CA ARG A 229 0.23 17.70 -2.80
C ARG A 229 1.24 18.83 -3.02
N THR A 230 1.12 19.92 -2.27
CA THR A 230 1.95 21.13 -2.35
C THR A 230 3.09 21.16 -1.32
N SER A 231 3.17 20.14 -0.46
CA SER A 231 4.25 20.03 0.52
C SER A 231 5.62 19.89 -0.14
N SER A 232 6.66 20.31 0.58
CA SER A 232 8.05 20.05 0.22
C SER A 232 8.29 18.55 0.11
N ILE A 233 8.61 18.06 -1.10
CA ILE A 233 8.92 16.64 -1.31
C ILE A 233 10.12 16.16 -0.50
N VAL A 234 11.06 17.06 -0.20
CA VAL A 234 12.22 16.73 0.63
C VAL A 234 11.79 16.40 2.06
N ASP A 235 10.87 17.17 2.62
CA ASP A 235 10.43 16.96 4.00
C ASP A 235 9.52 15.74 4.11
N VAL A 236 8.65 15.52 3.10
CA VAL A 236 7.88 14.27 2.97
C VAL A 236 8.83 13.08 2.84
N ALA A 237 9.90 13.18 2.04
CA ALA A 237 10.88 12.11 1.89
C ALA A 237 11.53 11.79 3.24
N LYS A 238 11.99 12.80 3.99
CA LYS A 238 12.60 12.61 5.33
C LYS A 238 11.67 11.95 6.34
N ASP A 239 10.37 12.13 6.19
CA ASP A 239 9.35 11.48 7.01
C ASP A 239 8.94 10.10 6.48
N THR A 240 9.42 9.69 5.30
CA THR A 240 9.18 8.37 4.69
C THR A 240 10.30 7.40 5.07
N ASN A 241 9.95 6.34 5.78
CA ASN A 241 10.89 5.37 6.33
C ASN A 241 10.73 3.99 5.71
N ASN A 242 9.51 3.57 5.39
CA ASN A 242 9.21 2.21 4.97
C ASN A 242 8.59 2.16 3.57
N PRO A 243 8.77 1.07 2.80
CA PRO A 243 7.99 0.83 1.59
C PRO A 243 6.51 0.60 1.91
N VAL A 244 5.69 0.31 0.90
CA VAL A 244 4.26 0.00 1.12
C VAL A 244 4.12 -1.08 2.19
N GLY A 245 3.41 -0.72 3.26
CA GLY A 245 3.26 -1.57 4.43
C GLY A 245 2.23 -2.68 4.20
N CYS A 246 2.19 -3.65 5.11
CA CYS A 246 1.15 -4.69 5.12
C CYS A 246 -0.26 -4.09 5.15
N ILE A 247 -0.41 -2.95 5.83
CA ILE A 247 -1.67 -2.22 5.93
C ILE A 247 -2.13 -1.57 4.62
N HIS A 248 -1.28 -1.53 3.58
CA HIS A 248 -1.69 -1.00 2.28
C HIS A 248 -2.80 -1.84 1.64
N CYS A 249 -2.74 -3.16 1.87
CA CYS A 249 -3.68 -4.13 1.30
C CYS A 249 -4.53 -4.85 2.34
N HIS A 250 -4.11 -4.88 3.61
CA HIS A 250 -4.84 -5.54 4.69
C HIS A 250 -5.35 -4.52 5.70
N ASP A 251 -6.65 -4.55 6.01
CA ASP A 251 -7.17 -3.70 7.08
C ASP A 251 -6.62 -4.16 8.45
N PRO A 252 -5.93 -3.29 9.22
CA PRO A 252 -5.33 -3.69 10.49
C PRO A 252 -6.38 -4.00 11.58
N HIS A 253 -7.62 -3.53 11.42
CA HIS A 253 -8.70 -3.77 12.39
C HIS A 253 -9.51 -5.01 12.01
N GLY A 254 -9.98 -5.07 10.77
CA GLY A 254 -10.92 -6.07 10.26
C GLY A 254 -10.29 -7.21 9.46
N THR A 255 -8.99 -7.16 9.16
CA THR A 255 -8.22 -8.18 8.43
C THR A 255 -8.69 -8.47 7.01
N GLN A 256 -9.65 -7.69 6.50
CA GLN A 256 -10.17 -7.83 5.14
C GLN A 256 -9.18 -7.23 4.12
N PRO A 257 -9.18 -7.74 2.88
CA PRO A 257 -8.49 -7.07 1.79
C PRO A 257 -9.08 -5.67 1.58
N ARG A 258 -8.21 -4.70 1.31
CA ARG A 258 -8.60 -3.30 1.06
C ARG A 258 -7.67 -2.65 0.06
N VAL A 259 -8.05 -1.44 -0.35
CA VAL A 259 -7.17 -0.48 -0.99
C VAL A 259 -7.17 0.80 -0.15
N VAL A 260 -6.01 1.47 -0.06
CA VAL A 260 -5.89 2.77 0.63
C VAL A 260 -5.47 3.89 -0.31
N ARG A 261 -5.27 3.59 -1.60
CA ARG A 261 -4.90 4.59 -2.60
C ARG A 261 -6.15 5.41 -2.95
N ASP A 262 -6.21 6.60 -2.40
CA ASP A 262 -7.24 7.61 -2.63
C ASP A 262 -7.60 7.81 -4.11
N GLY A 263 -6.62 7.93 -5.01
CA GLY A 263 -6.87 8.07 -6.44
C GLY A 263 -7.58 6.87 -7.09
N LEU A 264 -7.33 5.66 -6.60
CA LEU A 264 -8.04 4.46 -7.06
C LEU A 264 -9.48 4.46 -6.54
N ILE A 265 -9.66 4.76 -5.26
CA ILE A 265 -10.99 4.87 -4.63
C ILE A 265 -11.82 5.92 -5.36
N GLN A 266 -11.27 7.12 -5.59
CA GLN A 266 -11.94 8.19 -6.33
C GLN A 266 -12.31 7.76 -7.75
N ALA A 267 -11.43 7.05 -8.45
CA ALA A 267 -11.70 6.59 -9.82
C ALA A 267 -12.87 5.59 -9.86
N ILE A 268 -12.93 4.67 -8.89
CA ILE A 268 -14.02 3.68 -8.79
C ILE A 268 -15.32 4.37 -8.39
N GLU A 269 -15.30 5.27 -7.41
CA GLU A 269 -16.49 6.02 -6.97
C GLU A 269 -17.06 6.94 -8.05
N ARG A 270 -16.20 7.54 -8.89
CA ARG A 270 -16.62 8.47 -9.96
C ARG A 270 -17.44 7.79 -11.05
N ASP A 271 -17.14 6.53 -11.36
CA ASP A 271 -17.80 5.79 -12.42
C ASP A 271 -18.00 4.33 -12.00
N THR A 272 -18.99 4.10 -11.14
CA THR A 272 -19.25 2.76 -10.57
C THR A 272 -19.81 1.76 -11.58
N LYS A 273 -20.27 2.21 -12.75
CA LYS A 273 -20.93 1.36 -13.75
C LYS A 273 -19.99 0.90 -14.84
N ASP A 274 -19.13 1.79 -15.33
CA ASP A 274 -18.32 1.54 -16.54
C ASP A 274 -16.82 1.37 -16.23
N ASN A 275 -16.43 1.34 -14.95
CA ASN A 275 -15.06 0.99 -14.57
C ASN A 275 -14.79 -0.53 -14.63
N ILE A 276 -13.51 -0.89 -14.75
CA ILE A 276 -13.04 -2.30 -14.88
C ILE A 276 -13.35 -3.20 -13.68
N PHE A 277 -13.74 -2.63 -12.53
CA PHE A 277 -14.13 -3.34 -11.31
C PHE A 277 -15.65 -3.53 -11.21
N SER A 278 -16.42 -2.94 -12.13
CA SER A 278 -17.86 -3.12 -12.23
C SER A 278 -18.20 -4.52 -12.73
N LYS A 279 -19.13 -5.18 -12.04
CA LYS A 279 -19.80 -6.40 -12.47
C LYS A 279 -21.30 -6.10 -12.54
N ASP A 280 -21.87 -6.21 -13.73
CA ASP A 280 -23.28 -5.89 -14.00
C ASP A 280 -23.68 -4.48 -13.53
N GLY A 281 -22.80 -3.49 -13.73
CA GLY A 281 -23.04 -2.09 -13.39
C GLY A 281 -22.91 -1.77 -11.89
N LYS A 282 -22.26 -2.64 -11.11
CA LYS A 282 -22.03 -2.45 -9.67
C LYS A 282 -20.62 -2.86 -9.26
N THR A 283 -20.08 -2.18 -8.27
CA THR A 283 -18.80 -2.55 -7.63
C THR A 283 -19.06 -3.14 -6.25
N ASP A 284 -18.23 -4.08 -5.80
CA ASP A 284 -18.23 -4.61 -4.43
C ASP A 284 -17.41 -3.75 -3.45
N LEU A 285 -16.78 -2.67 -3.93
CA LEU A 285 -16.06 -1.71 -3.10
C LEU A 285 -16.99 -1.08 -2.07
N LYS A 286 -16.71 -1.33 -0.79
CA LYS A 286 -17.34 -0.63 0.35
C LYS A 286 -16.37 0.40 0.88
N VAL A 287 -16.69 1.67 0.65
CA VAL A 287 -15.87 2.79 1.12
C VAL A 287 -16.18 3.06 2.59
N ILE A 288 -15.14 3.10 3.42
CA ILE A 288 -15.26 3.41 4.85
C ILE A 288 -14.54 4.73 5.08
N SER A 289 -15.30 5.75 5.45
CA SER A 289 -14.76 7.06 5.77
C SER A 289 -14.26 7.09 7.21
N PHE A 290 -13.03 7.55 7.42
CA PHE A 290 -12.46 7.78 8.73
C PHE A 290 -12.22 9.27 8.95
N ARG A 291 -12.51 9.74 10.18
CA ARG A 291 -12.29 11.13 10.63
C ARG A 291 -12.96 12.13 9.67
N ASP A 292 -14.26 11.95 9.43
CA ASP A 292 -15.09 12.86 8.62
C ASP A 292 -14.56 13.06 7.19
N GLY A 293 -14.19 11.98 6.51
CA GLY A 293 -13.71 12.02 5.12
C GLY A 293 -12.23 12.37 4.99
N PHE A 294 -11.49 12.47 6.10
CA PHE A 294 -10.04 12.67 6.05
C PHE A 294 -9.34 11.51 5.34
N ARG A 295 -9.78 10.27 5.56
CA ARG A 295 -9.37 9.08 4.78
C ARG A 295 -10.58 8.26 4.39
N LYS A 296 -10.42 7.52 3.31
CA LYS A 296 -11.37 6.54 2.79
C LYS A 296 -10.63 5.23 2.52
#